data_AF-A0A180FWT0-F1
#
_entry.id   AF-A0A180FWT0-F1
#
_cell.length_a   1.000
_cell.length_b   1.000
_cell.length_c   1.000
_cell.angle_alpha   90.00
_cell.angle_beta   90.00
_cell.angle_gamma   90.00
#
_symmetry.space_group_name_H-M   'P 1'
#
loop_
_entity.id
_entity.type
_entity.pdbx_description
1 polymer ?
#
loop_
_entity_poly.entity_id
_entity_poly.type
_entity_poly.pdbx_seq_one_letter_code
_entity_poly.pdbx_strand_id
1 'polypeptide(L)'
;FITEENKKEPHLIWKALIAHFQSASAQNQLVVYQDFLKIRYTSSLEKFLTDIDLGLSHIRSVGIQIVKLEKRTLDEHLLAEYLVNLLPPKLESTKDLLLNKSPIDIDTVKQYLNSKSLSLSNVNTSTDSDSVTIKSEAALKTVSINCQDGCHNENARHSKANCYKLYPNKAPEAYKKRQLLAKAKKANAVTSEDISGVY
;
A
#
# COMPACT_ATOMS: atom_id res chain seq x y z
N PHE A 1 6.91 22.56 33.57
CA PHE A 1 8.30 22.83 34.00
C PHE A 1 8.38 23.73 35.23
N ILE A 2 7.55 24.78 35.33
CA ILE A 2 7.43 25.59 36.54
C ILE A 2 6.33 25.00 37.45
N THR A 3 6.63 24.81 38.72
CA THR A 3 5.72 24.37 39.79
C THR A 3 5.84 25.33 40.98
N GLU A 4 4.92 25.28 41.94
CA GLU A 4 4.97 26.16 43.11
C GLU A 4 6.24 25.92 43.95
N GLU A 5 6.80 24.71 43.90
CA GLU A 5 8.01 24.33 44.61
C GLU A 5 9.30 24.83 43.94
N ASN A 6 9.32 24.99 42.61
CA ASN A 6 10.54 25.35 41.87
C ASN A 6 10.53 26.78 41.29
N LYS A 7 9.41 27.51 41.42
CA LYS A 7 9.22 28.85 40.84
C LYS A 7 10.25 29.90 41.29
N LYS A 8 10.82 29.75 42.49
CA LYS A 8 11.86 30.63 43.04
C LYS A 8 13.28 30.09 42.83
N GLU A 9 13.41 28.93 42.20
CA GLU A 9 14.68 28.22 42.05
C GLU A 9 14.94 27.91 40.55
N PRO A 10 15.45 28.90 39.79
CA PRO A 10 15.67 28.75 38.34
C PRO A 10 16.50 27.53 37.95
N HIS A 11 17.44 27.13 38.80
CA HIS A 11 18.29 25.97 38.57
C HIS A 11 17.48 24.64 38.55
N LEU A 12 16.42 24.52 39.36
CA LEU A 12 15.53 23.35 39.36
C LEU A 12 14.68 23.30 38.08
N ILE A 13 14.19 24.46 37.62
CA ILE A 13 13.47 24.56 36.34
C ILE A 13 14.38 24.15 35.18
N TRP A 14 15.64 24.63 35.19
CA TRP A 14 16.64 24.25 34.19
C TRP A 14 16.93 22.75 34.20
N LYS A 15 17.10 22.16 35.39
CA LYS A 15 17.30 20.71 35.55
C LYS A 15 16.11 19.91 35.02
N ALA A 16 14.88 20.34 35.29
CA ALA A 16 13.67 19.68 34.80
C ALA A 16 13.55 19.75 33.27
N LEU A 17 13.92 20.88 32.66
CA LEU A 17 13.98 21.03 31.20
C LEU A 17 15.01 20.09 30.58
N ILE A 18 16.23 20.07 31.11
CA ILE A 18 17.29 19.15 30.64
C ILE A 18 16.81 17.71 30.75
N ALA A 19 16.26 17.31 31.90
CA ALA A 19 15.79 15.95 32.11
C ALA A 19 14.68 15.53 31.14
N HIS A 20 13.82 16.47 30.73
CA HIS A 20 12.77 16.19 29.75
C HIS A 20 13.33 15.97 28.35
N PHE A 21 14.21 16.85 27.87
CA PHE A 21 14.77 16.72 26.51
C PHE A 21 15.85 15.65 26.39
N GLN A 22 16.53 15.30 27.49
CA GLN A 22 17.46 14.17 27.58
C GLN A 22 16.78 12.90 28.12
N SER A 23 15.45 12.87 28.13
CA SER A 23 14.71 11.71 28.61
C SER A 23 15.05 10.48 27.77
N ALA A 24 15.35 9.36 28.43
CA ALA A 24 15.55 8.06 27.80
C ALA A 24 14.23 7.36 27.43
N SER A 25 13.15 8.13 27.21
CA SER A 25 11.89 7.58 26.73
C SER A 25 12.04 7.06 25.29
N ALA A 26 11.36 5.96 24.98
CA ALA A 26 11.44 5.34 23.65
C ALA A 26 11.08 6.33 22.52
N GLN A 27 10.10 7.20 22.75
CA GLN A 27 9.70 8.22 21.77
C GLN A 27 10.81 9.25 21.52
N ASN A 28 11.46 9.74 22.59
CA ASN A 28 12.55 10.71 22.43
C ASN A 28 13.78 10.08 21.77
N GLN A 29 14.11 8.86 22.16
CA GLN A 29 15.18 8.08 21.53
C GLN A 29 14.94 7.89 20.03
N LEU A 30 13.71 7.54 19.65
CA LEU A 30 13.32 7.37 18.25
C LEU A 30 13.50 8.66 17.43
N VAL A 31 13.02 9.80 17.96
CA VAL A 31 13.16 11.10 17.29
C VAL A 31 14.64 11.47 17.10
N VAL A 32 15.45 11.35 18.16
CA VAL A 32 16.89 11.67 18.10
C VAL A 32 17.64 10.73 17.14
N TYR A 33 17.29 9.44 17.13
CA TYR A 33 17.86 8.47 16.20
C TYR A 33 17.50 8.80 14.75
N GLN A 34 16.26 9.17 14.47
CA GLN A 34 15.84 9.58 13.13
C GLN A 34 16.55 10.85 12.65
N ASP A 35 16.75 11.83 13.53
CA ASP A 35 17.49 13.05 13.19
C ASP A 35 18.95 12.75 12.88
N PHE A 36 19.57 11.81 13.60
CA PHE A 36 20.90 11.31 13.26
C PHE A 36 20.96 10.66 11.87
N LEU A 37 19.96 9.84 11.51
CA LEU A 37 19.91 9.19 10.19
C LEU A 37 19.73 10.19 9.03
N LYS A 38 19.25 11.41 9.29
CA LYS A 38 19.11 12.47 8.28
C LYS A 38 20.42 13.21 8.00
N ILE A 39 21.47 13.01 8.79
CA ILE A 39 22.78 13.65 8.57
C ILE A 39 23.31 13.20 7.21
N ARG A 40 23.62 14.18 6.34
CA ARG A 40 24.11 13.95 4.97
C ARG A 40 25.30 14.87 4.72
N TYR A 41 26.16 14.45 3.80
CA TYR A 41 27.24 15.31 3.34
C TYR A 41 26.67 16.53 2.61
N THR A 42 26.98 17.73 3.09
CA THR A 42 26.43 18.98 2.52
C THR A 42 27.47 19.85 1.84
N SER A 43 28.67 19.99 2.41
CA SER A 43 29.67 20.93 1.88
C SER A 43 31.12 20.48 2.06
N SER A 44 31.64 20.52 3.28
CA SER A 44 33.02 20.19 3.61
C SER A 44 33.10 18.96 4.50
N LEU A 45 34.22 18.24 4.39
CA LEU A 45 34.50 17.08 5.22
C LEU A 45 34.53 17.45 6.70
N GLU A 46 35.14 18.58 7.07
CA GLU A 46 35.21 19.06 8.45
C GLU A 46 33.82 19.30 9.05
N LYS A 47 32.93 19.95 8.30
CA LYS A 47 31.54 20.17 8.73
C LYS A 47 30.79 18.86 8.86
N PHE A 48 30.97 17.95 7.91
CA PHE A 48 30.33 16.63 7.96
C PHE A 48 30.79 15.81 9.18
N LEU A 49 32.09 15.82 9.49
CA LEU A 49 32.62 15.16 10.70
C LEU A 49 32.05 15.79 11.98
N THR A 50 31.92 17.12 12.01
CA THR A 50 31.32 17.85 13.13
C THR A 50 29.84 17.50 13.32
N ASP A 51 29.07 17.44 12.22
CA ASP A 51 27.67 17.05 12.22
C ASP A 51 27.50 15.60 12.73
N ILE A 52 28.39 14.69 12.34
CA ILE A 52 28.44 13.32 12.87
C ILE A 52 28.71 13.31 14.38
N ASP A 53 29.75 14.00 14.84
CA ASP A 53 30.12 14.02 16.27
C ASP A 53 29.01 14.62 17.15
N LEU A 54 28.35 15.67 16.66
CA LEU A 54 27.19 16.27 17.31
C LEU A 54 26.02 15.28 17.38
N GLY A 55 25.72 14.62 16.26
CA GLY A 55 24.68 13.60 16.19
C GLY A 55 24.93 12.42 17.12
N LEU A 56 26.16 11.91 17.19
CA LEU A 56 26.57 10.86 18.12
C LEU A 56 26.42 11.30 19.58
N SER A 57 26.72 12.55 19.87
CA SER A 57 26.56 13.13 21.20
C SER A 57 25.09 13.20 21.63
N HIS A 58 24.19 13.55 20.70
CA HIS A 58 22.74 13.54 20.95
C HIS A 58 22.19 12.14 21.19
N ILE A 59 22.60 11.16 20.37
CA ILE A 59 22.21 9.74 20.57
C ILE A 59 22.60 9.26 21.97
N ARG A 60 23.83 9.56 22.40
CA ARG A 60 24.31 9.18 23.74
C ARG A 60 23.59 9.90 24.86
N SER A 61 23.19 11.17 24.67
CA SER A 61 22.53 11.97 25.70
C SER A 61 21.12 11.46 26.04
N VAL A 62 20.44 10.79 25.11
CA VAL A 62 19.15 10.11 25.34
C VAL A 62 19.29 8.65 25.77
N GLY A 63 20.51 8.19 26.06
CA GLY A 63 20.78 6.87 26.60
C GLY A 63 20.85 5.73 25.57
N ILE A 64 20.94 6.03 24.27
CA ILE A 64 21.18 5.01 23.25
C ILE A 64 22.66 4.59 23.31
N GLN A 65 22.89 3.30 23.54
CA GLN A 65 24.24 2.74 23.62
C GLN A 65 24.71 2.27 22.25
N ILE A 66 25.81 2.86 21.77
CA ILE A 66 26.48 2.42 20.54
C ILE A 66 27.50 1.35 20.94
N VAL A 67 27.13 0.09 20.78
CA VAL A 67 27.98 -1.05 21.11
C VAL A 67 28.61 -1.62 19.85
N LYS A 68 29.85 -2.09 19.95
CA LYS A 68 30.48 -2.88 18.89
C LYS A 68 29.85 -4.27 18.94
N LEU A 69 29.06 -4.64 17.93
CA LEU A 69 28.46 -5.97 17.82
C LEU A 69 29.58 -7.02 17.68
N GLU A 70 29.88 -7.75 18.77
CA GLU A 70 30.81 -8.88 18.75
C GLU A 70 30.24 -10.09 17.98
N LYS A 71 28.90 -10.18 17.89
CA LYS A 71 28.18 -11.18 17.09
C LYS A 71 27.49 -10.51 15.92
N ARG A 72 27.69 -11.07 14.72
CA ARG A 72 27.04 -10.66 13.46
C ARG A 72 25.55 -11.00 13.47
N THR A 73 24.79 -10.38 14.35
CA THR A 73 23.33 -10.47 14.38
C THR A 73 22.79 -9.06 14.37
N LEU A 74 22.42 -8.60 13.18
CA LEU A 74 21.69 -7.35 13.01
C LEU A 74 20.32 -7.54 13.67
N ASP A 75 19.95 -6.63 14.56
CA ASP A 75 18.63 -6.66 15.20
C ASP A 75 17.54 -6.43 14.14
N GLU A 76 16.53 -7.31 14.14
CA GLU A 76 15.48 -7.34 13.14
C GLU A 76 14.60 -6.08 13.18
N HIS A 77 14.39 -5.52 14.38
CA HIS A 77 13.62 -4.30 14.56
C HIS A 77 14.39 -3.07 14.04
N LEU A 78 15.70 -3.01 14.29
CA LEU A 78 16.56 -1.94 13.73
C LEU A 78 16.55 -1.96 12.19
N LEU A 79 16.59 -3.15 11.58
CA LEU A 79 16.50 -3.27 10.13
C LEU A 79 15.11 -2.87 9.61
N ALA A 80 14.05 -3.27 10.31
CA ALA A 80 12.69 -2.92 9.94
C ALA A 80 12.47 -1.40 9.98
N GLU A 81 13.00 -0.70 10.98
CA GLU A 81 12.95 0.76 11.05
C GLU A 81 13.73 1.43 9.92
N TYR A 82 14.92 0.92 9.60
CA TYR A 82 15.69 1.40 8.45
C TYR A 82 14.91 1.26 7.13
N LEU A 83 14.23 0.12 6.92
CA LEU A 83 13.40 -0.10 5.74
C LEU A 83 12.22 0.86 5.65
N VAL A 84 11.57 1.18 6.79
CA VAL A 84 10.50 2.17 6.86
C VAL A 84 10.99 3.58 6.48
N ASN A 85 12.25 3.91 6.81
CA ASN A 85 12.85 5.20 6.46
C ASN A 85 13.25 5.33 4.99
N LEU A 86 13.32 4.23 4.23
CA LEU A 86 13.54 4.27 2.78
C LEU A 86 12.26 4.65 2.00
N LEU A 87 11.12 4.74 2.68
CA LEU A 87 9.86 5.07 2.01
C LEU A 87 9.87 6.49 1.43
N PRO A 88 9.34 6.68 0.21
CA PRO A 88 9.24 7.99 -0.40
C PRO A 88 8.29 8.91 0.38
N PRO A 89 8.46 10.24 0.29
CA PRO A 89 7.67 11.22 1.06
C PRO A 89 6.16 11.17 0.78
N LYS A 90 5.75 10.59 -0.36
CA LYS A 90 4.33 10.32 -0.66
C LYS A 90 3.67 9.33 0.31
N LEU A 91 4.46 8.59 1.07
CA LEU A 91 4.04 7.58 2.05
C LEU A 91 4.34 8.00 3.50
N GLU A 92 4.58 9.30 3.78
CA GLU A 92 4.93 9.78 5.13
C GLU A 92 3.87 9.39 6.18
N SER A 93 2.58 9.47 5.85
CA SER A 93 1.50 9.03 6.74
C SER A 93 1.55 7.54 7.11
N THR A 94 2.09 6.72 6.21
CA THR A 94 2.29 5.28 6.44
C THR A 94 3.52 5.03 7.30
N LYS A 95 4.57 5.83 7.07
CA LYS A 95 5.79 5.83 7.86
C LYS A 95 5.51 6.17 9.32
N ASP A 96 4.79 7.27 9.60
CA ASP A 96 4.45 7.70 10.96
C ASP A 96 3.61 6.65 11.71
N LEU A 97 2.66 6.03 11.02
CA LEU A 97 1.82 4.99 11.61
C LEU A 97 2.61 3.73 11.96
N LEU A 98 3.57 3.34 11.12
CA LEU A 98 4.44 2.19 11.37
C LEU A 98 5.37 2.46 12.55
N LEU A 99 6.01 3.63 12.57
CA LEU A 99 6.93 4.03 13.65
C LEU A 99 6.24 4.12 15.02
N ASN A 100 4.97 4.51 15.06
CA ASN A 100 4.18 4.55 16.31
C ASN A 100 3.76 3.17 16.84
N LYS A 101 3.90 2.08 16.05
CA LYS A 101 3.48 0.72 16.43
C LYS A 101 4.61 -0.17 16.96
N SER A 102 5.69 0.43 17.47
CA SER A 102 6.86 -0.29 18.00
C SER A 102 6.50 -1.32 19.09
N PRO A 103 7.11 -2.52 19.09
CA PRO A 103 8.19 -3.00 18.22
C PRO A 103 7.70 -3.47 16.85
N ILE A 104 8.39 -3.05 15.78
CA ILE A 104 8.04 -3.37 14.40
C ILE A 104 8.97 -4.45 13.86
N ASP A 105 8.40 -5.44 13.16
CA ASP A 105 9.13 -6.53 12.54
C ASP A 105 9.13 -6.38 11.00
N ILE A 106 10.14 -6.95 10.33
CA ILE A 106 10.32 -6.90 8.88
C ILE A 106 9.09 -7.45 8.16
N ASP A 107 8.51 -8.54 8.65
CA ASP A 107 7.34 -9.15 8.03
C ASP A 107 6.10 -8.26 8.17
N THR A 108 5.97 -7.56 9.31
CA THR A 108 4.90 -6.58 9.53
C THR A 108 5.04 -5.40 8.55
N VAL A 109 6.26 -4.90 8.35
CA VAL A 109 6.54 -3.83 7.37
C VAL A 109 6.18 -4.28 5.96
N LYS A 110 6.64 -5.46 5.54
CA LYS A 110 6.31 -6.02 4.21
C LYS A 110 4.80 -6.18 4.03
N GLN A 111 4.09 -6.73 5.01
CA GLN A 111 2.65 -6.94 4.95
C GLN A 111 1.90 -5.62 4.80
N TYR A 112 2.30 -4.59 5.54
CA TYR A 112 1.66 -3.27 5.49
C TYR A 112 1.94 -2.53 4.18
N LEU A 113 3.16 -2.65 3.66
CA LEU A 113 3.51 -2.08 2.35
C LEU A 113 2.80 -2.80 1.20
N ASN A 114 2.63 -4.12 1.29
CA ASN A 114 1.87 -4.91 0.32
C ASN A 114 0.39 -4.52 0.31
N SER A 115 -0.24 -4.37 1.47
CA SER A 115 -1.64 -3.92 1.55
C SER A 115 -1.83 -2.49 1.02
N LYS A 116 -0.86 -1.60 1.30
CA LYS A 116 -0.84 -0.24 0.75
C LYS A 116 -0.62 -0.22 -0.76
N SER A 117 0.23 -1.09 -1.29
CA SER A 117 0.47 -1.25 -2.73
C SER A 117 -0.79 -1.70 -3.48
N LEU A 118 -1.52 -2.68 -2.94
CA LEU A 118 -2.83 -3.11 -3.46
C LEU A 118 -3.86 -1.96 -3.43
N SER A 119 -3.88 -1.18 -2.35
CA SER A 119 -4.78 -0.02 -2.25
C SER A 119 -4.45 1.07 -3.28
N LEU A 120 -3.16 1.33 -3.55
CA LEU A 120 -2.72 2.34 -4.53
C LEU A 120 -2.95 1.87 -5.97
N SER A 121 -2.75 0.59 -6.27
CA SER A 121 -2.99 0.02 -7.60
C SER A 121 -4.48 0.03 -7.98
N ASN A 122 -5.38 -0.18 -7.02
CA ASN A 122 -6.82 -0.07 -7.24
C ASN A 122 -7.30 1.37 -7.54
N VAL A 123 -6.55 2.39 -7.11
CA VAL A 123 -6.86 3.81 -7.38
C VAL A 123 -6.46 4.22 -8.80
N ASN A 124 -5.45 3.58 -9.38
CA ASN A 124 -5.01 3.87 -10.76
C ASN A 124 -5.90 3.26 -11.84
N THR A 125 -6.88 2.43 -11.48
CA THR A 125 -7.89 1.86 -12.40
C THR A 125 -9.21 2.64 -12.45
N SER A 126 -9.33 3.78 -11.75
CA SER A 126 -10.56 4.56 -11.73
C SER A 126 -10.33 6.02 -12.14
N THR A 127 -10.06 6.22 -13.42
CA THR A 127 -10.53 7.41 -14.14
C THR A 127 -11.70 7.02 -15.03
N ASP A 128 -12.85 6.76 -14.43
CA ASP A 128 -14.13 7.21 -14.94
C ASP A 128 -15.22 7.05 -13.87
N SER A 129 -16.28 7.83 -14.01
CA SER A 129 -17.21 8.24 -12.97
C SER A 129 -18.01 7.13 -12.27
N ASP A 130 -18.50 7.50 -11.08
CA ASP A 130 -19.75 7.09 -10.43
C ASP A 130 -19.87 5.76 -9.66
N SER A 131 -20.16 5.95 -8.36
CA SER A 131 -20.75 5.03 -7.39
C SER A 131 -19.89 3.84 -6.93
N VAL A 132 -19.41 3.94 -5.70
CA VAL A 132 -18.94 2.79 -4.92
C VAL A 132 -20.12 1.84 -4.69
N THR A 133 -20.19 0.76 -5.44
CA THR A 133 -20.97 -0.42 -5.07
C THR A 133 -20.00 -1.47 -4.54
N ILE A 134 -19.99 -1.67 -3.22
CA ILE A 134 -19.28 -2.80 -2.61
C ILE A 134 -19.93 -4.08 -3.11
N LYS A 135 -19.28 -4.76 -4.07
CA LYS A 135 -19.66 -6.11 -4.49
C LYS A 135 -18.85 -7.09 -3.65
N SER A 136 -19.53 -7.72 -2.70
CA SER A 136 -19.00 -8.84 -1.93
C SER A 136 -18.53 -9.98 -2.86
N GLU A 137 -17.45 -10.63 -2.46
CA GLU A 137 -16.61 -11.58 -3.18
C GLU A 137 -17.26 -12.95 -3.51
N ALA A 138 -18.60 -13.01 -3.64
CA ALA A 138 -19.34 -14.26 -3.87
C ALA A 138 -19.65 -14.57 -5.35
N ALA A 139 -19.21 -13.74 -6.31
CA ALA A 139 -19.70 -13.78 -7.70
C ALA A 139 -18.68 -14.17 -8.79
N LEU A 140 -17.57 -14.84 -8.45
CA LEU A 140 -16.59 -15.33 -9.46
C LEU A 140 -16.84 -16.78 -9.93
N LYS A 141 -18.08 -17.28 -9.84
CA LYS A 141 -18.60 -18.25 -10.81
C LYS A 141 -19.56 -17.50 -11.72
N THR A 142 -19.07 -17.02 -12.86
CA THR A 142 -19.93 -16.60 -13.96
C THR A 142 -20.66 -17.83 -14.49
N VAL A 143 -21.74 -18.23 -13.80
CA VAL A 143 -22.74 -19.14 -14.35
C VAL A 143 -23.29 -18.42 -15.57
N SER A 144 -22.84 -18.85 -16.75
CA SER A 144 -23.40 -18.35 -18.01
C SER A 144 -24.92 -18.49 -17.92
N ILE A 145 -25.66 -17.40 -18.10
CA ILE A 145 -27.14 -17.40 -18.11
C ILE A 145 -27.66 -17.74 -19.53
N ASN A 146 -26.75 -17.76 -20.52
CA ASN A 146 -27.11 -17.92 -21.92
C ASN A 146 -27.22 -19.40 -22.29
N CYS A 147 -28.25 -19.74 -23.07
CA CYS A 147 -28.43 -21.05 -23.67
C CYS A 147 -27.51 -21.21 -24.89
N GLN A 148 -26.97 -22.41 -25.09
CA GLN A 148 -26.16 -22.77 -26.25
C GLN A 148 -27.02 -23.44 -27.33
N ASP A 149 -26.52 -23.51 -28.57
CA ASP A 149 -27.22 -24.14 -29.70
C ASP A 149 -27.63 -25.58 -29.35
N GLY A 150 -28.94 -25.84 -29.27
CA GLY A 150 -29.49 -27.15 -28.93
C GLY A 150 -29.56 -27.50 -27.44
N CYS A 151 -29.06 -26.65 -26.52
CA CYS A 151 -29.08 -26.91 -25.08
C CYS A 151 -29.67 -25.74 -24.29
N HIS A 152 -30.73 -26.01 -23.53
CA HIS A 152 -31.31 -25.05 -22.60
C HIS A 152 -30.53 -25.04 -21.29
N ASN A 153 -30.24 -23.84 -20.81
CA ASN A 153 -29.63 -23.62 -19.52
C ASN A 153 -30.74 -23.39 -18.47
N GLU A 154 -30.74 -24.19 -17.41
CA GLU A 154 -31.74 -24.14 -16.35
C GLU A 154 -31.78 -22.79 -15.62
N ASN A 155 -30.68 -22.04 -15.65
CA ASN A 155 -30.57 -20.71 -15.07
C ASN A 155 -30.94 -19.57 -16.04
N ALA A 156 -31.44 -19.90 -17.23
CA ALA A 156 -31.85 -18.89 -18.19
C ALA A 156 -33.12 -18.16 -17.74
N ARG A 157 -33.26 -16.88 -18.13
CA ARG A 157 -34.42 -16.03 -17.81
C ARG A 157 -35.71 -16.42 -18.56
N HIS A 158 -35.77 -17.60 -19.17
CA HIS A 158 -36.91 -18.11 -19.92
C HIS A 158 -37.07 -19.60 -19.65
N SER A 159 -38.28 -20.13 -19.78
CA SER A 159 -38.54 -21.57 -19.62
C SER A 159 -38.02 -22.37 -20.82
N LYS A 160 -37.68 -23.65 -20.60
CA LYS A 160 -37.24 -24.59 -21.65
C LYS A 160 -38.17 -24.63 -22.87
N ALA A 161 -39.49 -24.52 -22.65
CA ALA A 161 -40.49 -24.54 -23.70
C ALA A 161 -40.40 -23.34 -24.68
N ASN A 162 -39.91 -22.20 -24.17
CA ASN A 162 -39.80 -20.94 -24.91
C ASN A 162 -38.34 -20.62 -25.32
N CYS A 163 -37.44 -21.59 -25.20
CA CYS A 163 -36.05 -21.43 -25.60
C CYS A 163 -35.91 -21.50 -27.12
N TYR A 164 -35.71 -20.36 -27.77
CA TYR A 164 -35.48 -20.28 -29.23
C TYR A 164 -34.18 -20.93 -29.70
N LYS A 165 -33.27 -21.19 -28.76
CA LYS A 165 -32.00 -21.88 -29.02
C LYS A 165 -32.15 -23.41 -29.00
N LEU A 166 -33.18 -23.91 -28.31
CA LEU A 166 -33.60 -25.33 -28.29
C LEU A 166 -34.64 -25.62 -29.38
N TYR A 167 -35.56 -24.67 -29.64
CA TYR A 167 -36.60 -24.77 -30.66
C TYR A 167 -36.53 -23.58 -31.65
N PRO A 168 -35.60 -23.60 -32.62
CA PRO A 168 -35.46 -22.52 -33.61
C PRO A 168 -36.72 -22.25 -34.44
N ASN A 169 -37.57 -23.27 -34.61
CA ASN A 169 -38.83 -23.17 -35.37
C ASN A 169 -39.89 -22.33 -34.67
N LYS A 170 -39.79 -22.13 -33.35
CA LYS A 170 -40.68 -21.25 -32.58
C LYS A 170 -40.17 -19.81 -32.49
N ALA A 171 -38.99 -19.54 -33.04
CA ALA A 171 -38.38 -18.23 -32.95
C ALA A 171 -39.06 -17.24 -33.91
N PRO A 172 -39.44 -16.04 -33.44
CA PRO A 172 -39.98 -15.01 -34.32
C PRO A 172 -38.92 -14.55 -35.34
N GLU A 173 -39.36 -14.10 -36.52
CA GLU A 173 -38.47 -13.69 -37.62
C GLU A 173 -37.46 -12.60 -37.21
N ALA A 174 -37.85 -11.70 -36.30
CA ALA A 174 -36.96 -10.69 -35.74
C ALA A 174 -35.75 -11.30 -35.00
N TYR A 175 -35.93 -12.43 -34.32
CA TYR A 175 -34.85 -13.14 -33.62
C TYR A 175 -33.89 -13.81 -34.60
N LYS A 176 -34.42 -14.45 -35.65
CA LYS A 176 -33.62 -15.07 -36.72
C LYS A 176 -32.78 -14.02 -37.45
N LYS A 177 -33.37 -12.87 -37.80
CA LYS A 177 -32.66 -11.74 -38.43
C LYS A 177 -31.52 -11.22 -37.55
N ARG A 178 -31.72 -11.09 -36.24
CA ARG A 178 -30.66 -10.70 -35.29
C ARG A 178 -29.53 -11.73 -35.22
N GLN A 179 -29.84 -13.02 -35.24
CA GLN A 179 -28.80 -14.06 -35.28
C GLN A 179 -27.97 -14.01 -36.57
N LEU A 180 -28.61 -13.81 -37.73
CA LEU A 180 -27.90 -13.69 -39.01
C LEU A 180 -26.98 -12.47 -39.03
N LEU A 181 -27.45 -11.32 -38.52
CA LEU A 181 -26.62 -10.12 -38.39
C LEU A 181 -25.43 -10.32 -37.44
N ALA A 182 -25.63 -11.04 -36.33
CA ALA A 182 -24.54 -11.36 -35.40
C ALA A 182 -23.52 -12.32 -36.02
N LYS A 183 -23.96 -13.31 -36.82
CA LYS A 183 -23.08 -14.21 -37.58
C LYS A 183 -22.29 -13.45 -38.65
N ALA A 184 -22.94 -12.55 -39.40
CA ALA A 184 -22.29 -11.71 -40.40
C ALA A 184 -21.23 -10.77 -39.79
N LYS A 185 -21.53 -10.15 -38.63
CA LYS A 185 -20.55 -9.33 -37.90
C LYS A 185 -19.34 -10.14 -37.41
N LYS A 186 -19.55 -11.38 -36.95
CA LYS A 186 -18.46 -12.28 -36.57
C LYS A 186 -17.61 -12.71 -37.77
N ALA A 187 -18.21 -12.97 -38.92
CA ALA A 187 -17.47 -13.27 -40.14
C ALA A 187 -16.61 -12.09 -40.60
N ASN A 188 -17.14 -10.86 -40.55
CA ASN A 188 -16.37 -9.66 -40.90
C ASN A 188 -15.24 -9.34 -39.90
N ALA A 189 -15.41 -9.65 -38.61
CA ALA A 189 -14.36 -9.48 -37.61
C ALA A 189 -13.18 -10.44 -37.83
N VAL A 190 -13.45 -11.68 -38.27
CA VAL A 190 -12.40 -12.66 -38.59
C VAL A 190 -11.62 -12.25 -39.84
N THR A 191 -12.26 -11.61 -40.83
CA THR A 191 -11.55 -11.12 -42.03
C THR A 191 -10.73 -9.85 -41.81
N SER A 192 -10.96 -9.09 -40.73
CA SER A 192 -10.20 -7.87 -40.43
C SER A 192 -8.91 -8.09 -39.63
N GLU A 193 -8.73 -9.26 -39.02
CA GLU A 193 -7.51 -9.60 -38.27
C GLU A 193 -6.36 -10.11 -39.18
N ASP A 194 -6.63 -10.44 -40.45
CA ASP A 194 -5.64 -11.01 -41.39
C ASP A 194 -4.88 -9.98 -42.26
N ILE A 195 -5.06 -8.67 -42.06
CA ILE A 195 -4.41 -7.62 -42.91
C ILE A 195 -3.30 -6.83 -42.19
N SER A 196 -3.05 -7.00 -40.89
CA SER A 196 -2.00 -6.21 -40.20
C SER A 196 -0.62 -6.91 -40.11
N GLY A 197 -0.27 -7.79 -41.06
CA GLY A 197 0.90 -8.66 -40.94
C GLY A 197 1.70 -8.88 -42.21
N VAL A 198 1.99 -7.85 -43.02
CA VAL A 198 3.05 -7.94 -44.05
C VAL A 198 3.74 -6.57 -44.23
N TYR A 199 5.02 -6.54 -43.82
CA TYR A 199 6.14 -5.62 -44.14
C TYR A 199 5.91 -4.10 -44.22
#